data_AF-A0A2W4ZMG1-F1
#
_entry.id   AF-A0A2W4ZMG1-F1
#
_cell.length_a   1.000
_cell.length_b   1.000
_cell.length_c   1.000
_cell.angle_alpha   90.00
_cell.angle_beta   90.00
_cell.angle_gamma   90.00
#
_symmetry.space_group_name_H-M   'P 1'
#
loop_
_entity.id
_entity.type
_entity.pdbx_description
1 polymer ?
#
loop_
_entity_poly.entity_id
_entity_poly.type
_entity_poly.pdbx_seq_one_letter_code
_entity_poly.pdbx_strand_id
1 'polypeptide(L)' 'MGEPKLKPDPSKKYRLITRSDMDGLVCAVLLKELGIVDDVSFAHPKDMQDGLIDVD' A
#
# COMPACT_ATOMS: atom_id res chain seq x y z
N MET A 1 6.22 -2.82 -23.65
CA MET A 1 5.53 -2.54 -22.37
C MET A 1 5.11 -3.88 -21.79
N GLY A 2 5.72 -4.31 -20.68
CA GLY A 2 5.35 -5.58 -20.06
C GLY A 2 3.98 -5.47 -19.39
N GLU A 3 3.22 -6.56 -19.38
CA GLU A 3 1.97 -6.61 -18.63
C GLU A 3 2.22 -6.31 -17.13
N PRO A 4 1.29 -5.63 -16.44
CA PRO A 4 1.43 -5.37 -15.01
C PRO A 4 1.51 -6.70 -14.26
N LYS A 5 2.57 -6.86 -13.45
CA LYS A 5 2.85 -8.09 -12.70
C LYS A 5 1.75 -8.46 -11.69
N LEU A 6 0.90 -7.52 -11.31
CA LEU A 6 -0.18 -7.69 -10.34
C LEU A 6 -1.41 -6.88 -10.77
N LYS A 7 -2.58 -7.53 -10.74
CA LYS A 7 -3.89 -6.89 -10.77
C LYS A 7 -4.57 -7.19 -9.43
N PRO A 8 -5.03 -6.18 -8.67
CA PRO A 8 -5.75 -6.43 -7.44
C PRO A 8 -7.03 -7.21 -7.73
N ASP A 9 -7.28 -8.25 -6.93
CA ASP A 9 -8.55 -8.97 -6.94
C ASP A 9 -9.70 -8.00 -6.56
N PRO A 10 -10.71 -7.79 -7.42
CA PRO A 10 -11.83 -6.89 -7.14
C PRO A 10 -12.64 -7.26 -5.88
N SER A 11 -12.55 -8.51 -5.43
CA SER A 11 -13.28 -9.04 -4.28
C SER A 11 -12.52 -8.89 -2.96
N LYS A 12 -11.29 -8.38 -2.98
CA LYS A 12 -10.43 -8.22 -1.79
C LYS A 12 -10.10 -6.75 -1.55
N LYS A 13 -9.94 -6.41 -0.27
CA LYS A 13 -9.35 -5.16 0.18
C LYS A 13 -7.95 -5.44 0.73
N TYR A 14 -7.08 -4.45 0.65
CA TYR A 14 -5.68 -4.57 1.05
C TYR A 14 -5.31 -3.49 2.06
N ARG A 15 -4.35 -3.80 2.94
CA ARG A 15 -3.64 -2.79 3.73
C ARG A 15 -2.55 -2.14 2.90
N LEU A 16 -2.58 -0.81 2.78
CA LEU A 16 -1.49 -0.05 2.17
C LEU A 16 -0.43 0.27 3.23
N ILE A 17 0.78 -0.26 3.03
CA ILE A 17 1.96 0.12 3.80
C ILE A 17 2.78 1.09 2.95
N THR A 18 2.91 2.34 3.40
CA THR A 18 3.58 3.39 2.61
C THR A 18 4.41 4.34 3.47
N ARG A 19 5.16 5.23 2.85
CA ARG A 19 5.94 6.27 3.56
C ARG A 19 5.02 7.43 3.95
N SER A 20 5.35 8.10 5.06
CA SER A 20 4.65 9.31 5.52
C SER A 20 5.15 10.56 4.80
N ASP A 21 5.07 10.56 3.48
CA ASP A 21 5.38 11.71 2.62
C ASP A 21 4.21 12.03 1.68
N MET A 22 4.36 13.09 0.89
CA MET A 22 3.31 13.56 -0.02
C MET A 22 2.88 12.47 -1.01
N ASP A 23 3.84 11.75 -1.59
CA ASP A 23 3.56 10.69 -2.56
C ASP A 23 2.78 9.54 -1.89
N GLY A 24 3.20 9.14 -0.68
CA GLY A 24 2.50 8.11 0.09
C GLY A 24 1.07 8.50 0.45
N LEU A 25 0.85 9.75 0.85
CA LEU A 25 -0.48 10.27 1.16
C LEU A 25 -1.39 10.32 -0.08
N VAL A 26 -0.89 10.83 -1.21
CA VAL A 26 -1.67 10.91 -2.45
C VAL A 26 -2.05 9.51 -2.93
N CYS A 27 -1.11 8.56 -2.91
CA CYS A 27 -1.38 7.16 -3.24
C CYS A 27 -2.46 6.56 -2.33
N ALA A 28 -2.40 6.81 -1.02
CA ALA A 28 -3.38 6.31 -0.07
C ALA A 28 -4.80 6.82 -0.38
N VAL A 29 -4.94 8.12 -0.69
CA VAL A 29 -6.23 8.70 -1.07
C VAL A 29 -6.76 8.06 -2.34
N LEU A 30 -5.96 8.00 -3.40
CA LEU A 30 -6.38 7.45 -4.70
C LEU A 30 -6.83 5.99 -4.59
N LEU A 31 -6.04 5.15 -3.90
CA LEU A 31 -6.35 3.73 -3.75
C LEU A 31 -7.60 3.49 -2.88
N LYS A 32 -7.86 4.38 -1.91
CA LYS A 32 -9.05 4.32 -1.06
C LYS A 32 -10.31 4.73 -1.83
N GLU A 33 -10.25 5.77 -2.64
CA GLU A 33 -11.35 6.19 -3.54
C GLU A 33 -11.68 5.12 -4.59
N LEU A 34 -10.68 4.40 -5.08
CA LEU A 34 -10.88 3.24 -5.98
C LEU A 34 -11.44 2.00 -5.24
N GLY A 35 -11.55 2.05 -3.91
CA GLY A 35 -11.99 0.93 -3.10
C GLY A 35 -11.03 -0.26 -3.15
N ILE A 36 -9.73 -0.05 -3.33
CA ILE A 36 -8.75 -1.14 -3.34
C ILE A 36 -8.21 -1.38 -1.92
N VAL A 37 -8.08 -0.31 -1.13
CA VAL A 37 -7.52 -0.35 0.23
C VAL A 37 -8.54 0.11 1.27
N ASP A 38 -8.52 -0.51 2.44
CA ASP A 38 -9.36 -0.18 3.59
C ASP A 38 -8.54 0.25 4.81
N ASP A 39 -7.30 -0.21 4.92
CA ASP A 39 -6.33 0.19 5.94
C ASP A 39 -5.07 0.85 5.34
N VAL A 40 -4.50 1.82 6.06
CA VAL A 40 -3.28 2.53 5.67
C VAL A 40 -2.37 2.66 6.89
N SER A 41 -1.17 2.09 6.78
CA SER A 41 -0.13 2.19 7.81
C SER A 41 1.11 2.86 7.23
N PHE A 42 1.70 3.78 7.99
CA PHE A 42 2.96 4.42 7.62
C PHE A 42 4.15 3.67 8.22
N ALA A 43 5.14 3.38 7.39
CA ALA A 43 6.37 2.71 7.81
C ALA A 43 7.60 3.52 7.37
N HIS A 44 8.62 3.55 8.24
CA HIS A 44 9.92 4.02 7.82
C HIS A 44 10.61 2.93 6.97
N PRO A 45 11.39 3.27 5.93
CA PRO A 45 12.04 2.25 5.08
C PRO A 45 12.92 1.26 5.85
N LYS A 46 13.52 1.72 6.95
CA LYS A 46 14.32 0.86 7.84
C LYS A 46 13.48 -0.21 8.54
N ASP A 47 12.28 0.12 8.99
CA ASP A 47 11.41 -0.81 9.71
C ASP A 47 10.93 -1.94 8.80
N MET A 48 10.67 -1.62 7.53
CA MET A 48 10.34 -2.62 6.49
C MET A 48 11.53 -3.55 6.20
N GLN A 49 12.75 -3.01 6.16
CA GLN A 49 13.97 -3.80 5.90
C GLN A 49 14.35 -4.69 7.08
N ASP A 50 14.15 -4.18 8.28
CA ASP A 50 14.43 -4.88 9.54
C ASP A 50 13.31 -5.88 9.89
N GLY A 51 12.23 -5.95 9.10
CA GLY A 51 11.11 -6.88 9.31
C GLY A 51 10.27 -6.56 10.55
N LEU A 52 10.26 -5.31 10.99
CA LEU A 52 9.51 -4.85 12.17
C LEU A 52 8.03 -4.58 11.86
N ILE A 53 7.71 -4.45 10.57
CA ILE A 53 6.34 -4.28 10.10
C ILE A 53 5.79 -5.65 9.71
N ASP A 54 4.68 -6.02 10.35
CA ASP A 54 3.92 -7.20 10.00
C ASP A 54 3.32 -7.07 8.59
N VAL A 55 3.40 -8.12 7.76
CA VAL A 55 2.97 -8.17 6.35
C VAL A 55 2.18 -9.45 6.01
N ASP A 56 1.73 -10.20 7.02
CA ASP A 56 1.00 -11.47 6.86
C ASP A 56 -0.27 -11.37 5.99
#